data_AF-A0ABD3VUG1-F1
#
_entry.id   AF-A0ABD3VUG1-F1
#
_cell.length_a   1.000
_cell.length_b   1.000
_cell.length_c   1.000
_cell.angle_alpha   90.00
_cell.angle_beta   90.00
_cell.angle_gamma   90.00
#
_symmetry.space_group_name_H-M   'P 1'
#
loop_
_entity.id
_entity.type
_entity.pdbx_description
1 polymer ?
#
loop_
_entity_poly.entity_id
_entity_poly.type
_entity_poly.pdbx_seq_one_letter_code
_entity_poly.pdbx_strand_id
1 'polypeptide(L)'
;MLFPSKNVNQTHRSLQRANIVRFSNIIHLKKVMKMQSLCTLMIVLVALFLNNQANGDRQDPCIQPKQIGPCKAAIPRYYFDKTLGKCQLFYYGGCQGNGNNFETLSGCQRQCECKLPKDSGLCLAYMPRFYFNSKSLQCEQFIYGGCGGNENNFKTLADCQMICENTKYKDQV
;
A
#
# COMPACT_ATOMS: atom_id res chain seq x y z
N MET A 1 46.78 38.56 -78.20
CA MET A 1 46.49 39.04 -76.83
C MET A 1 46.19 37.82 -75.96
N LEU A 2 46.98 37.63 -74.91
CA LEU A 2 46.86 36.53 -73.93
C LEU A 2 45.94 36.95 -72.79
N PHE A 3 45.00 36.09 -72.39
CA PHE A 3 44.35 36.06 -71.08
C PHE A 3 44.03 34.59 -70.69
N PRO A 4 43.90 34.29 -69.38
CA PRO A 4 44.73 33.27 -68.74
C PRO A 4 43.99 31.96 -68.44
N SER A 5 44.77 30.88 -68.29
CA SER A 5 44.32 29.61 -67.69
C SER A 5 44.18 29.78 -66.16
N LYS A 6 42.97 29.53 -65.63
CA LYS A 6 42.72 29.58 -64.18
C LYS A 6 43.16 28.28 -63.51
N ASN A 7 44.17 28.45 -62.65
CA ASN A 7 44.68 27.67 -61.52
C ASN A 7 43.84 26.47 -61.00
N VAL A 8 44.44 25.26 -61.04
CA VAL A 8 43.92 23.97 -60.51
C VAL A 8 43.77 23.93 -58.97
N ASN A 9 44.25 24.96 -58.26
CA ASN A 9 44.22 25.02 -56.78
C ASN A 9 42.89 25.47 -56.14
N GLN A 10 41.83 25.70 -56.92
CA GLN A 10 40.53 26.14 -56.39
C GLN A 10 39.56 24.99 -56.05
N THR A 11 39.81 23.77 -56.54
CA THR A 11 38.92 22.61 -56.33
C THR A 11 39.21 21.83 -55.04
N HIS A 12 40.37 22.02 -54.39
CA HIS A 12 40.75 21.25 -53.20
C HIS A 12 40.28 21.88 -51.87
N ARG A 13 40.07 23.21 -51.82
CA ARG A 13 39.60 23.90 -50.59
C ARG A 13 38.09 23.79 -50.34
N SER A 14 37.29 23.54 -51.37
CA SER A 14 35.84 23.36 -51.25
C SER A 14 35.46 21.95 -50.73
N LEU A 15 36.24 20.91 -51.05
CA LEU A 15 36.01 19.54 -50.57
C LEU A 15 36.43 19.31 -49.10
N GLN A 16 37.37 20.10 -48.55
CA GLN A 16 37.79 19.97 -47.13
C GLN A 16 36.81 20.62 -46.13
N ARG A 17 36.05 21.66 -46.52
CA ARG A 17 35.08 22.31 -45.62
C ARG A 17 33.77 21.54 -45.44
N ALA A 18 33.29 20.84 -46.48
CA ALA A 18 32.03 20.09 -46.42
C ALA A 18 32.09 18.87 -45.48
N ASN A 19 33.26 18.24 -45.34
CA ASN A 19 33.43 17.08 -44.46
C ASN A 19 33.49 17.47 -42.98
N ILE A 20 34.15 18.57 -42.60
CA ILE A 20 34.28 18.99 -41.19
C ILE A 20 32.92 19.32 -40.56
N VAL A 21 32.00 19.95 -41.30
CA VAL A 21 30.65 20.27 -40.80
C VAL A 21 29.79 19.00 -40.65
N ARG A 22 29.93 18.01 -41.53
CA ARG A 22 29.25 16.70 -41.42
C ARG A 22 29.79 15.86 -40.24
N PHE A 23 31.09 15.84 -40.00
CA PHE A 23 31.68 15.09 -38.88
C PHE A 23 31.34 15.70 -37.51
N SER A 24 31.34 17.04 -37.39
CA SER A 24 30.95 17.72 -36.14
C SER A 24 29.49 17.44 -35.75
N ASN A 25 28.57 17.44 -36.73
CA ASN A 25 27.15 17.10 -36.51
C ASN A 25 26.92 15.62 -36.15
N ILE A 26 27.67 14.67 -36.72
CA ILE A 26 27.55 13.25 -36.36
C ILE A 26 28.11 12.98 -34.96
N ILE A 27 29.20 13.65 -34.55
CA ILE A 27 29.75 13.53 -33.20
C ILE A 27 28.79 14.18 -32.20
N HIS A 28 28.19 15.33 -32.53
CA HIS A 28 27.15 15.96 -31.72
C HIS A 28 25.88 15.10 -31.64
N LEU A 29 25.40 14.53 -32.76
CA LEU A 29 24.27 13.58 -32.76
C LEU A 29 24.60 12.31 -31.97
N LYS A 30 25.78 11.70 -32.13
CA LYS A 30 26.17 10.52 -31.36
C LYS A 30 26.32 10.83 -29.87
N LYS A 31 26.80 12.02 -29.50
CA LYS A 31 26.91 12.48 -28.12
C LYS A 31 25.53 12.78 -27.51
N VAL A 32 24.63 13.39 -28.27
CA VAL A 32 23.22 13.60 -27.90
C VAL A 32 22.46 12.27 -27.80
N MET A 33 22.66 11.32 -28.71
CA MET A 33 22.06 9.97 -28.66
C MET A 33 22.62 9.13 -27.51
N LYS A 34 23.90 9.28 -27.15
CA LYS A 34 24.52 8.61 -25.99
C LYS A 34 24.11 9.26 -24.66
N MET A 35 23.91 10.58 -24.64
CA MET A 35 23.40 11.32 -23.48
C MET A 35 21.88 11.11 -23.30
N GLN A 36 21.12 11.00 -24.40
CA GLN A 36 19.73 10.54 -24.38
C GLN A 36 19.64 9.08 -23.90
N SER A 37 20.53 8.19 -24.33
CA SER A 37 20.56 6.79 -23.88
C SER A 37 20.98 6.62 -22.41
N LEU A 38 21.92 7.42 -21.89
CA LEU A 38 22.22 7.45 -20.45
C LEU A 38 21.09 8.09 -19.64
N CYS A 39 20.45 9.15 -20.15
CA CYS A 39 19.34 9.79 -19.48
C CYS A 39 18.10 8.89 -19.47
N THR A 40 17.79 8.18 -20.56
CA THR A 40 16.71 7.19 -20.58
C THR A 40 17.01 5.99 -19.71
N LEU A 41 18.27 5.54 -19.60
CA LEU A 41 18.65 4.49 -18.66
C LEU A 41 18.46 4.95 -17.20
N MET A 42 18.85 6.19 -16.88
CA MET A 42 18.60 6.77 -15.55
C MET A 42 17.12 6.98 -15.28
N ILE A 43 16.33 7.41 -16.26
CA ILE A 43 14.87 7.55 -16.16
C ILE A 43 14.20 6.19 -16.03
N VAL A 44 14.66 5.15 -16.73
CA VAL A 44 14.15 3.78 -16.60
C VAL A 44 14.54 3.19 -15.25
N LEU A 45 15.76 3.39 -14.77
CA LEU A 45 16.16 2.97 -13.42
C LEU A 45 15.36 3.73 -12.36
N VAL A 46 15.23 5.06 -12.47
CA VAL A 46 14.39 5.88 -11.58
C VAL A 46 12.93 5.46 -11.69
N ALA A 47 12.37 5.18 -12.87
CA ALA A 47 11.02 4.66 -13.02
C ALA A 47 10.89 3.27 -12.40
N LEU A 48 11.87 2.37 -12.54
CA LEU A 48 11.90 1.06 -11.87
C LEU A 48 12.01 1.21 -10.33
N PHE A 49 12.72 2.22 -9.83
CA PHE A 49 12.78 2.57 -8.41
C PHE A 49 11.50 3.26 -7.91
N LEU A 50 10.88 4.15 -8.70
CA LEU A 50 9.61 4.84 -8.41
C LEU A 50 8.39 3.91 -8.54
N ASN A 51 8.45 2.91 -9.42
CA ASN A 51 7.47 1.84 -9.54
C ASN A 51 7.42 0.95 -8.29
N ASN A 52 8.50 0.95 -7.49
CA ASN A 52 8.55 0.28 -6.18
C ASN A 52 8.09 1.18 -5.02
N GLN A 53 7.67 2.42 -5.28
CA GLN A 53 7.20 3.34 -4.24
C GLN A 53 5.70 3.66 -4.37
N ALA A 54 4.96 2.85 -5.13
CA ALA A 54 3.50 2.94 -5.25
C ALA A 54 2.75 1.92 -4.38
N ASN A 55 3.36 1.46 -3.28
CA ASN A 55 2.63 0.80 -2.22
C ASN A 55 3.29 1.16 -0.89
N GLY A 56 3.03 2.38 -0.43
CA GLY A 56 3.11 2.67 1.00
C GLY A 56 2.10 1.76 1.68
N ASP A 57 2.57 0.57 2.04
CA ASP A 57 1.83 -0.52 2.65
C ASP A 57 0.97 0.06 3.77
N ARG A 58 -0.34 0.16 3.51
CA ARG A 58 -1.33 0.29 4.58
C ARG A 58 -1.28 -1.03 5.34
N GLN A 59 -0.24 -1.19 6.17
CA GLN A 59 -0.06 -2.38 6.98
C GLN A 59 -1.32 -2.55 7.79
N ASP A 60 -2.01 -3.68 7.59
CA ASP A 60 -3.26 -3.94 8.28
C ASP A 60 -3.02 -3.84 9.80
N PRO A 61 -3.71 -2.92 10.52
CA PRO A 61 -3.61 -2.80 11.97
C PRO A 61 -3.72 -4.14 12.69
N CYS A 62 -4.54 -5.06 12.17
CA CYS A 62 -4.84 -6.33 12.81
C CYS A 62 -3.67 -7.33 12.78
N ILE A 63 -2.65 -7.12 11.95
CA ILE A 63 -1.46 -8.00 11.90
C ILE A 63 -0.27 -7.45 12.70
N GLN A 64 -0.33 -6.17 13.09
CA GLN A 64 0.75 -5.48 13.79
C GLN A 64 0.78 -5.89 15.28
N PRO A 65 1.95 -5.86 15.94
CA PRO A 65 2.05 -6.21 17.36
C PRO A 65 1.45 -5.13 18.27
N LYS A 66 1.10 -5.48 19.50
CA LYS A 66 0.87 -4.50 20.56
C LYS A 66 2.12 -3.63 20.76
N GLN A 67 1.98 -2.32 20.79
CA GLN A 67 3.09 -1.40 20.98
C GLN A 67 2.76 -0.28 21.98
N ILE A 68 3.48 -0.25 23.11
CA ILE A 68 3.31 0.75 24.18
C ILE A 68 3.91 2.10 23.77
N GLY A 69 5.06 2.11 23.09
CA GLY A 69 5.80 3.34 22.79
C GLY A 69 6.73 3.78 23.94
N PRO A 70 7.62 4.75 23.71
CA PRO A 70 8.62 5.18 24.70
C PRO A 70 8.10 6.20 25.71
N CYS A 71 6.96 6.84 25.45
CA CYS A 71 6.35 7.76 26.41
C CYS A 71 5.75 7.00 27.61
N LYS A 72 5.59 7.70 28.74
CA LYS A 72 5.28 7.10 30.05
C LYS A 72 3.84 7.36 30.54
N ALA A 73 2.93 7.78 29.66
CA ALA A 73 1.51 7.85 30.01
C ALA A 73 0.92 6.43 30.12
N ALA A 74 -0.24 6.31 30.79
CA ALA A 74 -0.98 5.05 30.88
C ALA A 74 -2.37 5.24 30.28
N ILE A 75 -2.44 5.36 28.95
CA ILE A 75 -3.70 5.66 28.24
C ILE A 75 -4.38 4.33 27.89
N PRO A 76 -5.61 4.05 28.38
CA PRO A 76 -6.33 2.84 28.03
C PRO A 76 -6.66 2.84 26.54
N ARG A 77 -6.25 1.79 25.84
CA ARG A 77 -6.46 1.55 24.41
C ARG A 77 -6.75 0.08 24.17
N TYR A 78 -7.23 -0.28 22.99
CA TYR A 78 -7.48 -1.65 22.60
C TYR A 78 -6.53 -2.05 21.47
N TYR A 79 -6.05 -3.28 21.48
CA TYR A 79 -5.30 -3.88 20.38
C TYR A 79 -5.91 -5.24 20.05
N PHE A 80 -5.80 -5.66 18.80
CA PHE A 80 -6.16 -6.99 18.37
C PHE A 80 -5.01 -7.96 18.65
N ASP A 81 -5.27 -8.94 19.52
CA ASP A 81 -4.36 -10.05 19.75
C ASP A 81 -4.61 -11.13 18.71
N LYS A 82 -3.75 -11.21 17.69
CA LYS A 82 -3.88 -12.18 16.61
C LYS A 82 -3.77 -13.64 17.05
N THR A 83 -3.11 -13.90 18.18
CA THR A 83 -2.94 -15.26 18.72
C THR A 83 -4.24 -15.73 19.37
N LEU A 84 -4.93 -14.81 20.04
CA LEU A 84 -6.23 -15.09 20.65
C LEU A 84 -7.41 -14.84 19.71
N GLY A 85 -7.18 -14.13 18.59
CA GLY A 85 -8.23 -13.74 17.65
C GLY A 85 -9.21 -12.72 18.22
N LYS A 86 -8.80 -11.90 19.20
CA LYS A 86 -9.69 -10.97 19.92
C LYS A 86 -9.05 -9.66 20.32
N CYS A 87 -9.87 -8.64 20.46
CA CYS A 87 -9.49 -7.32 20.95
C CYS A 87 -9.31 -7.32 22.47
N GLN A 88 -8.20 -6.73 22.93
CA GLN A 88 -7.83 -6.67 24.34
C GLN A 88 -7.39 -5.27 24.74
N LEU A 89 -7.65 -4.90 26.00
CA LEU A 89 -7.16 -3.66 26.60
C LEU A 89 -5.63 -3.70 26.75
N PHE A 90 -4.96 -2.60 26.47
CA PHE A 90 -3.59 -2.33 26.84
C PHE A 90 -3.39 -0.85 27.22
N TYR A 91 -2.27 -0.54 27.87
CA TYR A 91 -1.92 0.82 28.25
C TYR A 91 -0.90 1.39 27.27
N TYR A 92 -1.33 2.34 26.44
CA TYR A 92 -0.49 3.05 25.49
C TYR A 92 0.29 4.17 26.20
N GLY A 93 1.58 4.26 25.89
CA GLY A 93 2.53 5.21 26.47
C GLY A 93 2.27 6.67 26.10
N GLY A 94 1.41 6.93 25.10
CA GLY A 94 0.98 8.27 24.71
C GLY A 94 1.75 8.89 23.54
N CYS A 95 2.85 8.28 23.11
CA CYS A 95 3.54 8.68 21.89
C CYS A 95 4.22 7.48 21.24
N GLN A 96 4.39 7.57 19.91
CA GLN A 96 4.92 6.53 19.03
C GLN A 96 4.21 5.18 19.21
N GLY A 97 3.67 4.64 18.14
CA GLY A 97 2.97 3.38 18.18
C GLY A 97 2.80 2.86 16.78
N ASN A 98 1.86 1.94 16.63
CA ASN A 98 1.49 1.41 15.34
C ASN A 98 -0.06 1.40 15.23
N GLY A 99 -0.56 0.91 14.11
CA GLY A 99 -1.99 0.91 13.80
C GLY A 99 -2.83 0.04 14.72
N ASN A 100 -2.24 -0.96 15.39
CA ASN A 100 -2.94 -1.84 16.33
C ASN A 100 -3.19 -1.15 17.68
N ASN A 101 -3.86 0.00 17.63
CA ASN A 101 -4.12 0.89 18.76
C ASN A 101 -5.44 1.62 18.52
N PHE A 102 -6.50 1.11 19.13
CA PHE A 102 -7.87 1.59 18.99
C PHE A 102 -8.33 2.28 20.27
N GLU A 103 -9.09 3.35 20.14
CA GLU A 103 -9.63 4.09 21.29
C GLU A 103 -10.75 3.31 22.00
N THR A 104 -11.60 2.65 21.23
CA THR A 104 -12.76 1.91 21.73
C THR A 104 -12.66 0.43 21.39
N LEU A 105 -13.25 -0.41 22.24
CA LEU A 105 -13.36 -1.85 21.99
C LEU A 105 -14.05 -2.08 20.64
N SER A 106 -15.24 -1.51 20.43
CA SER A 106 -16.00 -1.67 19.20
C SER A 106 -15.25 -1.20 17.94
N GLY A 107 -14.39 -0.19 18.06
CA GLY A 107 -13.51 0.24 16.97
C GLY A 107 -12.50 -0.85 16.58
N CYS A 108 -11.90 -1.51 17.56
CA CYS A 108 -11.03 -2.66 17.35
C CYS A 108 -11.81 -3.84 16.75
N GLN A 109 -12.96 -4.20 17.33
CA GLN A 109 -13.77 -5.33 16.89
C GLN A 109 -14.23 -5.14 15.44
N ARG A 110 -14.69 -3.95 15.08
CA ARG A 110 -15.07 -3.60 13.71
C ARG A 110 -13.91 -3.73 12.74
N GLN A 111 -12.72 -3.26 13.13
CA GLN A 111 -11.55 -3.29 12.26
C GLN A 111 -10.99 -4.70 12.08
N CYS A 112 -11.04 -5.55 13.11
CA CYS A 112 -10.29 -6.81 13.15
C CYS A 112 -11.15 -8.07 13.32
N GLU A 113 -12.16 -8.06 14.19
CA GLU A 113 -12.98 -9.25 14.47
C GLU A 113 -14.05 -9.46 13.40
N CYS A 114 -14.75 -8.41 12.96
CA CYS A 114 -15.81 -8.52 11.94
C CYS A 114 -15.29 -9.06 10.57
N LYS A 115 -13.97 -9.07 10.35
CA LYS A 115 -13.36 -9.62 9.13
C LYS A 115 -13.05 -11.11 9.22
N LEU A 116 -13.13 -11.70 10.41
CA LEU A 116 -12.86 -13.12 10.61
C LEU A 116 -13.95 -13.97 9.94
N PRO A 117 -13.64 -15.19 9.48
CA PRO A 117 -14.66 -16.10 8.95
C PRO A 117 -15.62 -16.53 10.08
N LYS A 118 -16.85 -16.95 9.72
CA LYS A 118 -17.65 -17.74 10.67
C LYS A 118 -16.90 -19.00 11.06
N ASP A 119 -16.97 -19.34 12.34
CA ASP A 119 -16.32 -20.53 12.87
C ASP A 119 -17.27 -21.25 13.82
N SER A 120 -17.75 -22.42 13.39
CA SER A 120 -18.63 -23.28 14.19
C SER A 120 -17.94 -23.85 15.42
N GLY A 121 -16.60 -23.84 15.48
CA GLY A 121 -15.85 -24.45 16.55
C GLY A 121 -15.89 -25.98 16.53
N LEU A 122 -15.43 -26.60 17.62
CA LEU A 122 -15.19 -28.05 17.70
C LEU A 122 -16.33 -28.84 18.35
N CYS A 123 -17.19 -28.15 19.11
CA CYS A 123 -18.33 -28.78 19.78
C CYS A 123 -19.52 -28.93 18.83
N LEU A 124 -20.51 -29.74 19.23
CA LEU A 124 -21.64 -30.14 18.37
C LEU A 124 -23.02 -29.66 18.88
N ALA A 125 -23.05 -28.65 19.75
CA ALA A 125 -24.32 -28.07 20.18
C ALA A 125 -24.98 -27.29 19.04
N TYR A 126 -26.31 -27.24 19.04
CA TYR A 126 -27.07 -26.41 18.10
C TYR A 126 -27.30 -25.03 18.73
N MET A 127 -26.39 -24.08 18.49
CA MET A 127 -26.53 -22.69 18.96
C MET A 127 -26.60 -21.71 17.78
N PRO A 128 -27.80 -21.23 17.40
CA PRO A 128 -27.93 -20.14 16.44
C PRO A 128 -27.18 -18.89 16.93
N ARG A 129 -26.32 -18.35 16.08
CA ARG A 129 -25.51 -17.15 16.29
C ARG A 129 -25.47 -16.32 15.02
N PHE A 130 -24.97 -15.10 15.10
CA PHE A 130 -24.78 -14.21 13.96
C PHE A 130 -23.29 -13.92 13.74
N TYR A 131 -22.87 -13.78 12.50
CA TYR A 131 -21.53 -13.33 12.13
C TYR A 131 -21.66 -12.28 11.02
N PHE A 132 -20.71 -11.37 10.93
CA PHE A 132 -20.63 -10.45 9.81
C PHE A 132 -19.96 -11.12 8.62
N ASN A 133 -20.67 -11.21 7.50
CA ASN A 133 -20.14 -11.72 6.25
C ASN A 133 -19.58 -10.56 5.42
N SER A 134 -18.26 -10.48 5.32
CA SER A 134 -17.57 -9.42 4.57
C SER A 134 -17.82 -9.44 3.05
N LYS A 135 -18.38 -10.53 2.49
CA LYS A 135 -18.74 -10.62 1.07
C LYS A 135 -20.10 -10.00 0.77
N SER A 136 -21.11 -10.30 1.59
CA SER A 136 -22.45 -9.72 1.48
C SER A 136 -22.57 -8.38 2.19
N LEU A 137 -21.60 -8.03 3.04
CA LEU A 137 -21.60 -6.87 3.93
C LEU A 137 -22.80 -6.87 4.89
N GLN A 138 -23.20 -8.05 5.34
CA GLN A 138 -24.38 -8.26 6.17
C GLN A 138 -24.10 -9.23 7.32
N CYS A 139 -24.84 -9.05 8.41
CA CYS A 139 -24.91 -10.01 9.49
C CYS A 139 -25.81 -11.20 9.12
N GLU A 140 -25.23 -12.39 9.09
CA GLU A 140 -25.89 -13.64 8.71
C GLU A 140 -25.91 -14.62 9.87
N GLN A 141 -26.95 -15.47 9.93
CA GLN A 141 -27.04 -16.52 10.94
C GLN A 141 -26.12 -17.70 10.59
N PHE A 142 -25.50 -18.32 11.61
CA PHE A 142 -24.81 -19.60 11.51
C PHE A 142 -25.04 -20.45 12.77
N ILE A 143 -24.68 -21.73 12.71
CA ILE A 143 -24.75 -22.63 13.87
C ILE A 143 -23.35 -22.70 14.51
N TYR A 144 -23.26 -22.19 15.72
CA TYR A 144 -22.09 -22.32 16.59
C TYR A 144 -22.21 -23.59 17.44
N GLY A 145 -21.15 -24.38 17.44
CA GLY A 145 -21.06 -25.66 18.13
C GLY A 145 -20.98 -25.57 19.66
N GLY A 146 -20.75 -24.37 20.21
CA GLY A 146 -20.75 -24.13 21.65
C GLY A 146 -19.37 -24.04 22.32
N CYS A 147 -18.27 -24.33 21.60
CA CYS A 147 -16.91 -24.13 22.10
C CYS A 147 -15.92 -23.83 20.96
N GLY A 148 -14.81 -23.18 21.30
CA GLY A 148 -13.84 -22.69 20.30
C GLY A 148 -14.43 -21.54 19.48
N GLY A 149 -14.12 -21.51 18.18
CA GLY A 149 -14.57 -20.42 17.31
C GLY A 149 -13.68 -19.18 17.39
N ASN A 150 -14.21 -18.07 16.89
CA ASN A 150 -13.60 -16.75 17.00
C ASN A 150 -14.65 -15.68 17.36
N GLU A 151 -14.21 -14.43 17.51
CA GLU A 151 -15.05 -13.33 18.00
C GLU A 151 -16.05 -12.77 16.99
N ASN A 152 -16.02 -13.18 15.70
CA ASN A 152 -17.10 -12.89 14.75
C ASN A 152 -18.31 -13.81 15.03
N ASN A 153 -18.86 -13.71 16.24
CA ASN A 153 -19.87 -14.59 16.80
C ASN A 153 -20.74 -13.83 17.81
N PHE A 154 -21.85 -13.30 17.34
CA PHE A 154 -22.80 -12.49 18.10
C PHE A 154 -24.04 -13.30 18.48
N LYS A 155 -24.58 -13.03 19.67
CA LYS A 155 -25.81 -13.69 20.15
C LYS A 155 -27.06 -13.19 19.43
N THR A 156 -27.09 -11.90 19.09
CA THR A 156 -28.23 -11.26 18.45
C THR A 156 -27.82 -10.61 17.13
N LEU A 157 -28.78 -10.48 16.21
CA LEU A 157 -28.59 -9.74 14.97
C LEU A 157 -28.21 -8.28 15.28
N ALA A 158 -28.93 -7.64 16.21
CA ALA A 158 -28.71 -6.25 16.59
C ALA A 158 -27.27 -5.98 17.07
N ASP A 159 -26.68 -6.87 17.88
CA ASP A 159 -25.29 -6.74 18.33
C ASP A 159 -24.32 -6.77 17.14
N CYS A 160 -24.51 -7.73 16.23
CA CYS A 160 -23.69 -7.84 15.03
C CYS A 160 -23.79 -6.58 14.17
N GLN A 161 -25.00 -6.10 13.90
CA GLN A 161 -25.23 -4.93 13.05
C GLN A 161 -24.64 -3.66 13.68
N MET A 162 -24.86 -3.47 14.98
CA MET A 162 -24.33 -2.32 15.72
C MET A 162 -22.81 -2.24 15.67
N ILE A 163 -22.13 -3.39 15.80
CA ILE A 163 -20.67 -3.46 15.83
C ILE A 163 -20.09 -3.41 14.41
N CYS A 164 -20.60 -4.21 13.48
CA CYS A 164 -19.98 -4.47 12.18
C CYS A 164 -20.59 -3.71 10.99
N GLU A 165 -21.90 -3.43 10.97
CA GLU A 165 -22.57 -2.77 9.84
C GLU A 165 -22.54 -1.24 9.89
N ASN A 166 -22.10 -0.66 11.02
CA ASN A 166 -22.20 0.77 11.23
C ASN A 166 -21.05 1.55 10.56
N THR A 167 -21.08 1.62 9.23
CA THR A 167 -20.24 2.46 8.38
C THR A 167 -20.96 3.73 7.90
N LYS A 168 -22.24 3.93 8.24
CA LYS A 168 -23.05 5.06 7.73
C LYS A 168 -22.88 6.42 8.45
N TYR A 169 -22.05 6.51 9.48
CA TYR A 169 -21.82 7.77 10.22
C TYR A 169 -20.42 8.38 10.02
N LYS A 170 -19.62 7.87 9.08
CA LYS A 170 -18.28 8.41 8.82
C LYS A 170 -18.18 9.39 7.64
N ASP A 171 -19.30 9.69 6.98
CA ASP A 171 -19.33 10.61 5.82
C ASP A 171 -20.14 11.90 6.08
N GLN A 172 -20.41 12.28 7.35
CA GLN A 172 -21.22 13.47 7.68
C GLN A 172 -20.74 14.34 8.86
N VAL A 173 -19.43 14.38 9.15
CA VAL A 173 -18.85 15.46 10.00
C VAL A 173 -17.60 16.03 9.36
#